data_AF-A0A6A5KT94-F1
#
_entry.id   AF-A0A6A5KT94-F1
#
_cell.length_a   1.000
_cell.length_b   1.000
_cell.length_c   1.000
_cell.angle_alpha   90.00
_cell.angle_beta   90.00
_cell.angle_gamma   90.00
#
_symmetry.space_group_name_H-M   'P 1'
#
loop_
_entity.id
_entity.type
_entity.pdbx_description
1 polymer ?
#
loop_
_entity_poly.entity_id
_entity_poly.type
_entity_poly.pdbx_seq_one_letter_code
_entity_poly.pdbx_strand_id
1 'polypeptide(L)'
;CLTSAVAFIHGRTTKHMDIKPQNILIREIGSSPFDPGWRVYLADFGLSRSFTSQDHSQTDGPTSRTPRYCAPEVYKSERRGRSADIFSLGCVFLEILTVYRRKDL
;
A
#
# COMPACT_ATOMS: atom_id res chain seq x y z
N CYS A 1 -1.75 11.83 -0.79
CA CYS A 1 -2.76 11.04 -1.54
C CYS A 1 -2.70 9.56 -1.17
N LEU A 2 -1.61 8.84 -1.46
CA LEU A 2 -1.50 7.41 -1.15
C LEU A 2 -1.45 7.11 0.35
N THR A 3 -0.69 7.89 1.13
CA THR A 3 -0.70 7.84 2.61
C THR A 3 -2.11 8.03 3.17
N SER A 4 -2.87 8.98 2.61
CA SER A 4 -4.25 9.27 3.00
C SER A 4 -5.18 8.08 2.73
N ALA A 5 -5.02 7.39 1.60
CA ALA A 5 -5.78 6.19 1.28
C ALA A 5 -5.49 5.04 2.27
N VAL A 6 -4.22 4.81 2.62
CA VAL A 6 -3.82 3.80 3.61
C VAL A 6 -4.34 4.15 5.01
N ALA A 7 -4.18 5.41 5.43
CA ALA A 7 -4.69 5.89 6.71
C ALA A 7 -6.21 5.71 6.82
N PHE A 8 -6.94 5.98 5.73
CA PHE A 8 -8.39 5.82 5.66
C PHE A 8 -8.83 4.35 5.85
N ILE A 9 -8.22 3.40 5.14
CA ILE A 9 -8.59 1.98 5.31
C ILE A 9 -8.18 1.45 6.70
N HIS A 10 -7.05 1.90 7.25
CA HIS A 10 -6.62 1.54 8.60
C HIS A 10 -7.58 2.10 9.67
N GLY A 11 -8.10 3.30 9.47
CA GLY A 11 -9.14 3.91 10.31
C GLY A 11 -10.46 3.16 10.27
N ARG A 12 -10.74 2.43 9.18
CA ARG A 12 -11.92 1.55 8.99
C ARG A 12 -11.61 0.09 9.30
N THR A 13 -10.70 -0.12 10.24
CA THR A 13 -10.31 -1.44 10.75
C THR A 13 -9.98 -2.45 9.64
N THR A 14 -9.36 -1.99 8.56
CA THR A 14 -8.99 -2.79 7.39
C THR A 14 -7.50 -2.65 7.11
N LYS A 15 -6.84 -3.75 6.79
CA LYS A 15 -5.47 -3.77 6.24
C LYS A 15 -5.48 -4.33 4.82
N HIS A 16 -4.66 -3.78 3.95
CA HIS A 16 -4.63 -4.12 2.52
C HIS A 16 -3.90 -5.42 2.23
N MET A 17 -2.79 -5.63 2.92
CA MET A 17 -1.91 -6.81 2.86
C MET A 17 -1.08 -7.01 1.59
N ASP A 18 -1.29 -6.22 0.54
CA ASP A 18 -0.61 -6.36 -0.75
C ASP A 18 -0.42 -5.00 -1.45
N ILE A 19 0.12 -4.02 -0.70
CA ILE A 19 0.47 -2.72 -1.27
C ILE A 19 1.72 -2.88 -2.13
N LYS A 20 1.57 -2.56 -3.42
CA LYS A 20 2.62 -2.62 -4.46
C LYS A 20 2.23 -1.71 -5.63
N PRO A 21 3.16 -1.31 -6.51
CA PRO A 21 2.87 -0.39 -7.62
C PRO A 21 1.72 -0.86 -8.52
N GLN A 22 1.58 -2.17 -8.75
CA GLN A 22 0.51 -2.74 -9.58
C GLN A 22 -0.89 -2.49 -9.00
N ASN A 23 -0.99 -2.26 -7.69
CA ASN A 23 -2.25 -2.03 -6.98
C ASN A 23 -2.50 -0.53 -6.72
N ILE A 24 -1.71 0.35 -7.35
CA ILE A 24 -1.86 1.80 -7.25
C ILE A 24 -2.23 2.34 -8.63
N LEU A 25 -3.49 2.78 -8.76
CA LEU A 25 -4.01 3.30 -10.02
C LEU A 25 -3.93 4.82 -10.03
N ILE A 26 -3.60 5.39 -11.18
CA ILE A 26 -3.52 6.82 -11.39
C ILE A 26 -4.49 7.18 -12.51
N ARG A 27 -5.35 8.17 -12.26
CA ARG A 27 -6.34 8.66 -13.23
C ARG A 27 -6.18 10.17 -13.40
N GLU A 28 -6.16 10.60 -14.65
CA GLU A 28 -6.31 12.00 -15.03
C GLU A 28 -7.76 12.43 -14.78
N ILE A 29 -7.97 13.52 -14.04
CA ILE A 29 -9.28 14.01 -13.62
C ILE A 29 -9.55 15.46 -14.02
N GLY A 30 -8.51 16.20 -14.40
CA GLY A 30 -8.62 17.54 -14.94
C GLY A 30 -8.93 17.50 -16.44
N SER A 31 -9.59 18.56 -16.88
CA SER A 31 -9.91 18.80 -18.30
C SER A 31 -9.01 19.88 -18.91
N SER A 32 -8.11 20.47 -18.11
CA SER A 32 -7.19 21.51 -18.55
C SER A 32 -5.89 20.88 -19.06
N PRO A 33 -5.42 21.24 -20.27
CA PRO A 33 -4.10 20.82 -20.74
C PRO A 33 -2.94 21.45 -19.93
N PHE A 34 -3.22 22.48 -19.12
CA PHE A 34 -2.24 23.14 -18.27
C PHE A 34 -2.24 22.64 -16.81
N ASP A 35 -3.32 21.97 -16.40
CA ASP A 35 -3.42 21.26 -15.12
C ASP A 35 -4.30 20.03 -15.32
N PRO A 36 -3.72 18.92 -15.82
CA PRO A 36 -4.46 17.72 -16.11
C PRO A 36 -5.03 17.06 -14.85
N GLY A 37 -4.61 17.46 -13.63
CA GLY A 37 -5.11 16.96 -12.36
C GLY A 37 -5.02 15.43 -12.19
N TRP A 38 -4.26 14.94 -11.22
CA TRP A 38 -4.10 13.50 -11.03
C TRP A 38 -4.77 13.00 -9.74
N ARG A 39 -5.47 11.88 -9.84
CA ARG A 39 -6.03 11.17 -8.69
C ARG A 39 -5.41 9.79 -8.55
N VAL A 40 -5.01 9.46 -7.32
CA VAL A 40 -4.43 8.16 -6.95
C VAL A 40 -5.48 7.31 -6.25
N TYR A 41 -5.58 6.04 -6.65
CA TYR A 41 -6.47 5.05 -6.06
C TYR A 41 -5.65 3.85 -5.58
N LEU A 42 -6.04 3.31 -4.43
CA LEU A 42 -5.56 2.02 -3.94
C LEU A 42 -6.57 0.94 -4.36
N ALA A 43 -6.10 -0.11 -5.01
CA ALA A 43 -6.94 -1.13 -5.66
C ALA A 43 -6.53 -2.55 -5.24
N ASP A 44 -7.34 -3.54 -5.62
CA ASP A 44 -7.16 -4.97 -5.32
C ASP A 44 -7.16 -5.31 -3.82
N PHE A 45 -8.39 -5.37 -3.27
CA PHE A 45 -8.64 -5.77 -1.89
C PHE A 45 -8.78 -7.30 -1.73
N GLY A 46 -8.40 -8.12 -2.73
CA GLY A 46 -8.59 -9.57 -2.70
C GLY A 46 -7.88 -10.29 -1.55
N LEU A 47 -6.79 -9.70 -1.04
CA LEU A 47 -6.04 -10.19 0.13
C LEU A 47 -6.33 -9.40 1.41
N SER A 48 -7.17 -8.38 1.36
CA SER A 48 -7.43 -7.49 2.49
C SER A 48 -8.17 -8.22 3.62
N ARG A 49 -7.94 -7.76 4.85
CA ARG A 49 -8.59 -8.30 6.05
C ARG A 49 -9.17 -7.16 6.88
N SER A 50 -10.42 -7.34 7.30
CA SER A 50 -11.03 -6.54 8.36
C SER A 50 -10.74 -7.16 9.72
N PHE A 51 -10.70 -6.34 10.75
CA PHE A 51 -10.49 -6.76 12.14
C PHE A 51 -11.48 -6.07 13.08
N THR A 52 -11.70 -6.65 14.26
CA THR A 52 -12.76 -6.22 15.20
C THR A 52 -12.44 -4.91 15.92
N SER A 53 -11.16 -4.64 16.19
CA SER A 53 -10.68 -3.38 16.78
C SER A 53 -9.25 -3.09 16.34
N GLN A 54 -8.79 -1.85 16.49
CA GLN A 54 -7.41 -1.46 16.12
C GLN A 54 -6.31 -2.30 16.79
N ASP A 55 -6.60 -2.85 17.97
CA ASP A 55 -5.70 -3.74 18.74
C ASP A 55 -5.69 -5.18 18.20
N HIS A 56 -6.73 -5.60 17.48
CA HIS A 56 -6.87 -6.93 16.88
C HIS A 56 -6.46 -6.97 15.40
N SER A 57 -5.59 -6.06 14.96
CA SER A 57 -5.16 -6.00 13.56
C SER A 57 -4.20 -7.12 13.13
N GLN A 58 -3.72 -7.95 14.05
CA GLN A 58 -2.81 -9.06 13.76
C GLN A 58 -3.55 -10.24 13.13
N THR A 59 -2.96 -10.87 12.11
CA THR A 59 -3.46 -12.14 11.55
C THR A 59 -2.37 -13.19 11.64
N ASP A 60 -2.76 -14.39 12.05
CA ASP A 60 -1.92 -15.57 12.19
C ASP A 60 -1.74 -16.33 10.87
N GLY A 61 -0.64 -17.08 10.79
CA GLY A 61 -0.39 -18.06 9.75
C GLY A 61 0.18 -17.52 8.43
N PRO A 62 0.59 -18.42 7.52
CA PRO A 62 1.13 -18.03 6.22
C PRO A 62 0.04 -17.39 5.36
N THR A 63 0.26 -16.11 5.02
CA THR A 63 -0.58 -15.38 4.06
C THR A 63 0.18 -15.17 2.76
N SER A 64 -0.55 -15.06 1.64
CA SER A 64 0.03 -14.64 0.37
C SER A 64 0.82 -13.34 0.53
N ARG A 65 1.95 -13.24 -0.17
CA ARG A 65 2.88 -12.11 -0.08
C ARG A 65 3.51 -11.81 -1.43
N THR A 66 3.80 -10.53 -1.67
CA THR A 66 4.66 -10.10 -2.77
C THR A 66 6.08 -9.85 -2.21
N PRO A 67 7.07 -10.73 -2.46
CA PRO A 67 8.36 -10.72 -1.75
C PRO A 67 9.11 -9.39 -1.76
N ARG A 68 9.04 -8.63 -2.86
CA ARG A 68 9.72 -7.34 -2.99
C ARG A 68 9.18 -6.25 -2.06
N TYR A 69 7.90 -6.33 -1.70
CA TYR A 69 7.21 -5.27 -0.94
C TYR A 69 6.75 -5.75 0.44
N CYS A 70 6.97 -7.01 0.80
CA CYS A 70 6.48 -7.55 2.07
C CYS A 70 7.40 -7.18 3.24
N ALA A 71 6.79 -6.90 4.38
CA ALA A 71 7.52 -6.63 5.62
C ALA A 71 8.32 -7.86 6.10
N PRO A 72 9.39 -7.67 6.91
CA PRO A 72 10.23 -8.77 7.38
C PRO A 72 9.44 -9.85 8.12
N GLU A 73 8.47 -9.46 8.96
CA GLU A 73 7.58 -10.38 9.66
C GLU A 73 6.72 -11.21 8.67
N VAL A 74 6.26 -10.60 7.58
CA VAL A 74 5.50 -11.29 6.52
C VAL A 74 6.39 -12.27 5.76
N TYR A 75 7.64 -11.89 5.49
CA TYR A 75 8.61 -12.76 4.83
C TYR A 75 8.91 -14.01 5.66
N LYS A 76 9.02 -13.84 6.98
CA LYS A 76 9.24 -14.93 7.96
C LYS A 76 7.97 -15.73 8.29
N SER A 77 6.84 -15.41 7.69
CA SER A 77 5.53 -16.01 8.00
C SER A 77 5.11 -15.83 9.48
N GLU A 78 5.55 -14.73 10.09
CA GLU A 78 5.14 -14.30 11.42
C GLU A 78 3.82 -13.51 11.36
N ARG A 79 3.27 -13.16 12.54
CA ARG A 79 2.02 -12.39 12.63
C ARG A 79 2.20 -11.02 11.97
N ARG A 80 1.25 -10.64 11.11
CA ARG A 80 1.27 -9.34 10.43
C ARG A 80 0.10 -8.45 10.82
N GLY A 81 0.41 -7.21 11.15
CA GLY A 81 -0.56 -6.16 11.48
C GLY A 81 -0.64 -5.07 10.41
N ARG A 82 -1.21 -3.92 10.77
CA ARG A 82 -1.21 -2.70 9.94
C ARG A 82 0.20 -2.20 9.61
N SER A 83 1.18 -2.43 10.50
CA SER A 83 2.59 -2.07 10.27
C SER A 83 3.15 -2.66 8.98
N ALA A 84 2.69 -3.85 8.59
CA ALA A 84 3.13 -4.49 7.36
C ALA A 84 2.71 -3.70 6.12
N ASP A 85 1.53 -3.07 6.11
CA ASP A 85 1.11 -2.17 5.03
C ASP A 85 1.99 -0.91 4.97
N ILE A 86 2.42 -0.40 6.12
CA ILE A 86 3.30 0.77 6.21
C ILE A 86 4.70 0.45 5.64
N PHE A 87 5.22 -0.74 5.94
CA PHE A 87 6.48 -1.20 5.33
C PHE A 87 6.35 -1.29 3.80
N SER A 88 5.29 -1.93 3.30
CA SER A 88 5.02 -2.04 1.87
C SER A 88 4.89 -0.67 1.20
N LEU A 89 4.24 0.28 1.85
CA LEU A 89 4.15 1.67 1.40
C LEU A 89 5.53 2.34 1.33
N GLY A 90 6.40 2.08 2.32
CA GLY A 90 7.79 2.54 2.29
C GLY A 90 8.57 2.00 1.10
N CYS A 91 8.43 0.72 0.77
CA CYS A 91 9.03 0.11 -0.42
C CYS A 91 8.54 0.78 -1.72
N VAL A 92 7.24 1.07 -1.83
CA VAL A 92 6.67 1.79 -2.99
C VAL A 92 7.31 3.18 -3.13
N PHE A 93 7.40 3.95 -2.04
CA PHE A 93 8.02 5.27 -2.09
C PHE A 93 9.51 5.22 -2.42
N LEU A 94 10.24 4.24 -1.90
CA LEU A 94 11.64 4.04 -2.25
C LEU A 94 11.82 3.76 -3.74
N GLU A 95 10.96 2.92 -4.33
CA GLU A 95 10.99 2.63 -5.77
C GLU A 95 10.70 3.88 -6.60
N ILE A 96 9.67 4.65 -6.24
CA ILE A 96 9.33 5.93 -6.91
C ILE A 96 10.52 6.89 -6.85
N LEU A 97 11.13 7.08 -5.66
CA LEU A 97 12.27 7.97 -5.49
C LEU A 97 13.49 7.52 -6.30
N THR A 98 13.74 6.21 -6.35
CA THR A 98 14.88 5.65 -7.10
C THR A 98 14.69 5.84 -8.60
N VAL A 99 13.49 5.61 -9.12
CA VAL A 99 13.17 5.82 -10.55
C VAL A 99 13.20 7.31 -10.90
N TYR A 100 12.65 8.17 -10.05
CA TYR A 100 12.65 9.61 -10.25
C TYR A 100 14.09 10.14 -10.36
N ARG A 101 14.96 9.81 -9.41
CA ARG A 101 16.37 10.26 -9.43
C ARG A 101 17.18 9.72 -10.61
N ARG A 102 16.82 8.56 -11.18
CA ARG A 102 17.47 8.03 -12.39
C ARG A 102 17.03 8.73 -13.67
N LYS A 103 15.93 9.47 -13.67
CA LYS A 103 15.52 10.29 -14.82
C LYS A 103 16.24 11.64 -14.87
N ASP A 104 16.87 12.04 -13.77
CA ASP A 104 17.61 13.31 -13.64
C ASP A 104 19.12 13.16 -13.95
N LEU A 105 19.58 11.95 -14.30
CA LEU A 105 20.95 11.61 -14.74
C LEU A 105 20.94 11.26 -16.23
#